data_AF-A0A397MB46-F1
#
_entry.id   AF-A0A397MB46-F1
#
_cell.length_a   1.000
_cell.length_b   1.000
_cell.length_c   1.000
_cell.angle_alpha   90.00
_cell.angle_beta   90.00
_cell.angle_gamma   90.00
#
_symmetry.space_group_name_H-M   'P 1'
#
loop_
_entity.id
_entity.type
_entity.pdbx_description
1 polymer ?
#
loop_
_entity_poly.entity_id
_entity_poly.type
_entity_poly.pdbx_seq_one_letter_code
_entity_poly.pdbx_strand_id
1 'polypeptide(L)'
;MRTFSSSAFVATDTPARYISRLCKHFAHKIPVSFDEQQGRIEFTSGLATLKAENQGLRLQVESASSDDLQRLQGVVGSHFERFAWQEELTLDWQPD
;
A
#
# COMPACT_ATOMS: atom_id res chain seq x y z
N MET A 1 -21.22 2.56 -9.55
CA MET A 1 -20.54 1.26 -9.29
C MET A 1 -20.11 1.27 -7.84
N ARG A 2 -20.26 0.16 -7.12
CA ARG A 2 -19.79 0.06 -5.73
C ARG A 2 -18.29 -0.24 -5.77
N THR A 3 -17.50 0.55 -5.05
CA THR A 3 -16.08 0.30 -4.83
C THR A 3 -15.94 -0.32 -3.44
N PHE A 4 -15.09 -1.33 -3.31
CA PHE A 4 -14.66 -1.91 -2.05
C PHE A 4 -13.30 -1.31 -1.70
N SER A 5 -13.09 -1.00 -0.43
CA SER A 5 -11.86 -0.38 0.06
C SER A 5 -11.45 -0.97 1.40
N SER A 6 -10.16 -0.93 1.65
CA SER A 6 -9.57 -1.31 2.92
C SER A 6 -8.29 -0.53 3.14
N SER A 7 -8.03 -0.18 4.39
CA SER A 7 -6.86 0.57 4.79
C SER A 7 -6.10 -0.11 5.94
N ALA A 8 -4.80 0.15 6.03
CA ALA A 8 -3.93 -0.28 7.11
C ALA A 8 -3.04 0.89 7.52
N PHE A 9 -2.74 1.00 8.80
CA PHE A 9 -1.82 2.00 9.33
C PHE A 9 -0.65 1.33 10.02
N VAL A 10 0.55 1.82 9.75
CA VAL A 10 1.79 1.36 10.37
C VAL A 10 2.49 2.52 11.04
N ALA A 11 2.75 2.38 12.34
CA ALA A 11 3.59 3.33 13.06
C ALA A 11 5.04 3.19 12.60
N THR A 12 5.64 4.29 12.13
CA THR A 12 7.04 4.33 11.74
C THR A 12 7.52 5.78 11.67
N ASP A 13 8.79 6.00 12.03
CA ASP A 13 9.44 7.30 11.89
C ASP A 13 9.90 7.56 10.45
N THR A 14 9.81 6.58 9.55
CA THR A 14 10.34 6.68 8.18
C THR A 14 9.31 6.34 7.08
N PRO A 15 8.09 6.92 7.07
CA PRO A 15 7.06 6.59 6.10
C PRO A 15 7.50 6.81 4.64
N ALA A 16 8.22 7.91 4.37
CA ALA A 16 8.78 8.22 3.04
C ALA A 16 9.70 7.12 2.49
N ARG A 17 10.45 6.44 3.36
CA ARG A 17 11.36 5.34 2.98
C ARG A 17 10.56 4.15 2.46
N TYR A 18 9.46 3.81 3.12
CA TYR A 18 8.57 2.72 2.69
C TYR A 18 7.80 3.07 1.41
N ILE A 19 7.31 4.31 1.28
CA ILE A 19 6.71 4.81 0.03
C ILE A 19 7.68 4.62 -1.13
N SER A 20 8.91 5.12 -1.00
CA SER A 20 9.93 5.03 -2.05
C SER A 20 10.26 3.57 -2.41
N ARG A 21 10.40 2.69 -1.42
CA ARG A 21 10.74 1.27 -1.63
C ARG A 21 9.64 0.53 -2.37
N LEU A 22 8.39 0.58 -1.88
CA LEU A 22 7.27 -0.10 -2.53
C LEU A 22 7.04 0.44 -3.93
N CYS A 23 6.99 1.76 -4.08
CA CYS A 23 6.70 2.39 -5.37
C CYS A 23 7.78 2.06 -6.42
N LYS A 24 9.07 2.15 -6.07
CA LYS A 24 10.16 1.76 -6.99
C LYS A 24 10.10 0.28 -7.36
N HIS A 25 9.76 -0.59 -6.41
CA HIS A 25 9.61 -2.03 -6.67
C HIS A 25 8.53 -2.32 -7.71
N PHE A 26 7.34 -1.73 -7.55
CA PHE A 26 6.24 -1.94 -8.49
C PHE A 26 6.44 -1.21 -9.83
N ALA A 27 7.15 -0.08 -9.84
CA ALA A 27 7.44 0.68 -11.06
C ALA A 27 8.23 -0.11 -12.12
N HIS A 28 8.85 -1.24 -11.74
CA HIS A 28 9.47 -2.15 -12.70
C HIS A 28 8.47 -2.91 -13.58
N LYS A 29 7.19 -2.98 -13.19
CA LYS A 29 6.18 -3.84 -13.82
C LYS A 29 4.87 -3.14 -14.14
N ILE A 30 4.48 -2.13 -13.36
CA ILE A 30 3.18 -1.46 -13.47
C ILE A 30 3.31 0.05 -13.31
N PRO A 31 2.32 0.84 -13.77
CA PRO A 31 2.34 2.29 -13.59
C PRO A 31 2.34 2.67 -12.11
N VAL A 32 3.24 3.59 -11.76
CA VAL A 32 3.40 4.11 -10.40
C VAL A 32 3.75 5.60 -10.47
N SER A 33 3.18 6.39 -9.56
CA SER A 33 3.62 7.76 -9.27
C SER A 33 3.83 7.93 -7.78
N PHE A 34 4.89 8.62 -7.37
CA PHE A 34 5.17 8.84 -5.94
C PHE A 34 6.13 10.01 -5.71
N ASP A 35 6.09 10.54 -4.50
CA ASP A 35 7.07 11.46 -3.92
C ASP A 35 7.36 11.01 -2.47
N GLU A 36 7.87 11.91 -1.62
CA GLU A 36 8.20 11.61 -0.22
C GLU A 36 6.95 11.53 0.68
N GLN A 37 5.81 12.08 0.26
CA GLN A 37 4.58 12.17 1.03
C GLN A 37 3.52 11.16 0.60
N GLN A 38 3.51 10.78 -0.67
CA GLN A 38 2.47 9.90 -1.20
C GLN A 38 2.96 8.99 -2.33
N GLY A 39 2.26 7.88 -2.51
CA GLY A 39 2.46 6.93 -3.60
C GLY A 39 1.13 6.43 -4.15
N ARG A 40 1.11 6.14 -5.45
CA ARG A 40 -0.03 5.61 -6.19
C ARG A 40 0.46 4.50 -7.11
N ILE A 41 -0.13 3.31 -6.97
CA ILE A 41 0.25 2.10 -7.72
C ILE A 41 -0.98 1.57 -8.43
N GLU A 42 -0.94 1.49 -9.75
CA GLU A 42 -2.09 1.11 -10.57
C GLU A 42 -2.01 -0.36 -10.99
N PHE A 43 -2.86 -1.19 -10.39
CA PHE A 43 -3.01 -2.58 -10.73
C PHE A 43 -4.17 -2.76 -11.71
N THR A 44 -4.13 -3.82 -12.52
CA THR A 44 -5.29 -4.18 -13.36
C THR A 44 -6.54 -4.48 -12.52
N SER A 45 -6.35 -4.97 -11.29
CA SER A 45 -7.40 -5.32 -10.35
C SER A 45 -7.84 -4.16 -9.44
N GLY A 46 -7.22 -2.98 -9.53
CA GLY A 46 -7.59 -1.82 -8.73
C GLY A 46 -6.42 -0.91 -8.38
N LEU A 47 -6.53 -0.19 -7.27
CA LEU A 47 -5.61 0.88 -6.90
C LEU A 47 -5.02 0.62 -5.51
N ALA A 48 -3.73 0.87 -5.34
CA ALA A 48 -3.15 1.06 -4.01
C ALA A 48 -2.61 2.48 -3.87
N THR A 49 -2.89 3.11 -2.74
CA THR A 49 -2.34 4.40 -2.36
C THR A 49 -1.57 4.27 -1.05
N LEU A 50 -0.53 5.09 -0.94
CA LEU A 50 0.33 5.20 0.23
C LEU A 50 0.39 6.67 0.61
N LYS A 51 0.29 6.96 1.91
CA LYS A 51 0.33 8.33 2.41
C LYS A 51 1.11 8.40 3.72
N ALA A 52 2.13 9.23 3.74
CA ALA A 52 2.79 9.61 4.99
C ALA A 52 1.77 10.42 5.82
N GLU A 53 1.51 9.94 7.04
CA GLU A 53 0.69 10.63 8.02
C GLU A 53 1.54 10.93 9.26
N ASN A 54 0.96 11.67 10.21
CA ASN A 54 1.63 11.88 11.47
C ASN A 54 1.89 10.53 12.14
N GLN A 55 3.17 10.28 12.50
CA GLN A 55 3.62 9.08 13.21
C GLN A 55 3.56 7.78 12.41
N GLY A 56 3.35 7.82 11.09
CA GLY A 56 3.36 6.57 10.33
C GLY A 56 2.99 6.66 8.85
N LEU A 57 2.71 5.49 8.30
CA LEU A 57 2.33 5.27 6.92
C LEU A 57 0.91 4.68 6.87
N ARG A 58 0.02 5.32 6.14
CA ARG A 58 -1.27 4.75 5.74
C ARG A 58 -1.16 4.11 4.37
N LEU A 59 -1.65 2.89 4.25
CA LEU A 59 -1.87 2.21 2.97
C LEU A 59 -3.37 2.02 2.78
N GLN A 60 -3.85 2.21 1.56
CA GLN A 60 -5.24 1.94 1.20
C GLN A 60 -5.26 1.20 -0.14
N VAL A 61 -6.17 0.25 -0.26
CA VAL A 61 -6.42 -0.48 -1.50
C VAL A 61 -7.89 -0.36 -1.86
N GLU A 62 -8.18 -0.24 -3.14
CA GLU A 62 -9.53 -0.08 -3.68
C GLU A 62 -9.73 -0.97 -4.90
N SER A 63 -10.91 -1.58 -5.01
CA SER A 63 -11.28 -2.38 -6.17
C SER A 63 -12.79 -2.40 -6.42
N ALA A 64 -13.19 -2.82 -7.62
CA ALA A 64 -14.59 -2.99 -8.00
C ALA A 64 -15.22 -4.30 -7.47
N SER A 65 -14.41 -5.23 -6.95
CA SER A 65 -14.89 -6.50 -6.37
C SER A 65 -14.20 -6.82 -5.04
N SER A 66 -14.87 -7.58 -4.18
CA SER A 66 -14.29 -8.06 -2.90
C SER A 66 -13.11 -9.01 -3.13
N ASP A 67 -13.18 -9.85 -4.15
CA ASP A 67 -12.15 -10.84 -4.46
C ASP A 67 -10.87 -10.14 -4.92
N ASP A 68 -11.00 -9.11 -5.75
CA ASP A 68 -9.87 -8.32 -6.20
C ASP A 68 -9.30 -7.44 -5.09
N LEU A 69 -10.14 -6.94 -4.17
CA LEU A 69 -9.68 -6.26 -2.96
C LEU A 69 -8.79 -7.20 -2.12
N GLN A 70 -9.24 -8.42 -1.86
CA GLN A 70 -8.47 -9.41 -1.09
C GLN A 70 -7.14 -9.75 -1.78
N ARG A 71 -7.14 -9.86 -3.11
CA ARG A 71 -5.89 -10.04 -3.89
C ARG A 71 -4.95 -8.85 -3.72
N LEU A 72 -5.46 -7.63 -3.79
CA LEU A 72 -4.65 -6.41 -3.60
C LEU A 72 -4.05 -6.35 -2.20
N GLN A 73 -4.83 -6.63 -1.14
CA GLN A 73 -4.32 -6.71 0.23
C GLN A 73 -3.15 -7.68 0.34
N GLY A 74 -3.26 -8.88 -0.25
CA GLY A 74 -2.19 -9.88 -0.25
C GLY A 74 -0.96 -9.46 -1.05
N VAL A 75 -1.16 -8.88 -2.24
CA VAL A 75 -0.04 -8.40 -3.08
C VAL A 75 0.69 -7.25 -2.40
N VAL A 76 -0.04 -6.22 -1.94
CA VAL A 76 0.57 -5.06 -1.28
C VAL A 76 1.22 -5.46 0.05
N GLY A 77 0.54 -6.26 0.88
CA GLY A 77 1.04 -6.72 2.18
C GLY A 77 2.33 -7.53 2.06
N SER A 78 2.35 -8.55 1.20
CA SER A 78 3.55 -9.39 1.02
C SER A 78 4.77 -8.61 0.51
N HIS A 79 4.56 -7.54 -0.26
CA HIS A 79 5.65 -6.67 -0.70
C HIS A 79 6.07 -5.68 0.38
N PHE A 80 5.13 -5.17 1.18
CA PHE A 80 5.44 -4.32 2.32
C PHE A 80 6.31 -5.04 3.34
N GLU A 81 5.90 -6.24 3.77
CA GLU A 81 6.61 -7.05 4.77
C GLU A 81 8.05 -7.38 4.34
N ARG A 82 8.28 -7.62 3.05
CA ARG A 82 9.64 -7.83 2.50
C ARG A 82 10.57 -6.63 2.70
N PHE A 83 10.03 -5.42 2.81
CA PHE A 83 10.82 -4.21 3.07
C PHE A 83 10.87 -3.82 4.54
N ALA A 84 9.88 -4.27 5.33
CA ALA A 84 9.71 -3.92 6.73
C ALA A 84 10.15 -5.00 7.72
N TRP A 85 10.63 -6.15 7.24
CA TRP A 85 11.06 -7.28 8.09
C TRP A 85 12.09 -6.93 9.16
N GLN A 86 12.94 -5.92 8.92
CA GLN A 86 13.94 -5.48 9.91
C GLN A 86 13.31 -4.74 11.10
N GLU A 87 12.16 -4.13 10.90
CA GLU A 87 11.42 -3.36 11.91
C GLU A 87 10.16 -4.12 12.38
N GLU A 88 9.99 -5.37 11.95
CA GLU A 88 8.86 -6.26 12.27
C GLU A 88 7.48 -5.62 12.03
N LEU A 89 7.37 -4.69 11.07
CA LEU A 89 6.11 -4.02 10.77
C LEU A 89 5.20 -4.89 9.91
N THR A 90 3.95 -5.02 10.32
CA THR A 90 2.90 -5.79 9.62
C THR A 90 1.72 -4.90 9.26
N LEU A 91 0.97 -5.26 8.22
CA LEU A 91 -0.28 -4.57 7.87
C LEU A 91 -1.47 -5.30 8.48
N ASP A 92 -2.19 -4.62 9.36
CA ASP A 92 -3.52 -5.05 9.79
C ASP A 92 -4.58 -4.31 8.98
N TRP A 93 -5.16 -5.01 8.00
CA TRP A 93 -6.12 -4.45 7.06
C TRP A 93 -7.50 -4.34 7.69
N GLN A 94 -8.07 -3.14 7.66
CA GLN A 94 -9.41 -2.82 8.12
C GLN A 94 -10.28 -2.45 6.91
N PRO A 95 -11.51 -2.97 6.79
CA PRO A 95 -12.45 -2.51 5.77
C PRO A 95 -12.84 -1.05 6.03
N ASP A 96 -12.98 -0.25 4.98
CA ASP A 96 -13.50 1.13 5.08
C ASP A 96 -15.03 1.19 4.93
#